data_AF-A0A5K1BNK1-F1
#
_entry.id   AF-A0A5K1BNK1-F1
#
_cell.length_a   1.000
_cell.length_b   1.000
_cell.length_c   1.000
_cell.angle_alpha   90.00
_cell.angle_beta   90.00
_cell.angle_gamma   90.00
#
_symmetry.space_group_name_H-M   'P 1'
#
loop_
_entity.id
_entity.type
_entity.pdbx_description
1 polymer ?
#
loop_
_entity_poly.entity_id
_entity_poly.type
_entity_poly.pdbx_seq_one_letter_code
_entity_poly.pdbx_strand_id
1 'polypeptide(L)'
;FFLHSTDGAATYNVLSYGAKADGATDNSAAFLKAWSAVCAQSDAAVTMYVPSGSFLLHPTMFTGPCKSKSTVVQIDGNLVASSDYNLYEAAGYWLKFKNVQGLTFQGGQLDAKGSALWECKAQKTNCPDGAR
;
A
#
# COMPACT_ATOMS: atom_id res chain seq x y z
N PHE A 1 -12.37 0.56 31.58
CA PHE A 1 -11.20 -0.26 31.24
C PHE A 1 -11.69 -1.68 30.99
N PHE A 2 -11.82 -2.09 29.73
CA PHE A 2 -12.03 -3.50 29.38
C PHE A 2 -10.97 -3.86 28.36
N LEU A 3 -9.98 -4.62 28.82
CA LEU A 3 -9.05 -5.37 27.98
C LEU A 3 -9.80 -6.63 27.54
N HIS A 4 -10.15 -6.74 26.26
CA HIS A 4 -10.46 -8.03 25.66
C HIS A 4 -9.16 -8.56 25.05
N SER A 5 -8.44 -9.39 25.81
CA SER A 5 -7.49 -10.33 25.21
C SER A 5 -8.29 -11.48 24.60
N THR A 6 -8.38 -11.47 23.28
CA THR A 6 -8.45 -12.69 22.48
C THR A 6 -7.23 -12.66 21.58
N ASP A 7 -6.55 -13.79 21.45
CA ASP A 7 -5.35 -13.99 20.64
C ASP A 7 -5.69 -13.87 19.13
N GLY A 8 -5.98 -12.64 18.69
CA GLY A 8 -6.42 -12.30 17.34
C GLY A 8 -5.80 -10.97 16.94
N ALA A 9 -4.99 -11.00 15.87
CA ALA A 9 -4.30 -9.82 15.36
C ALA A 9 -5.27 -8.65 15.15
N ALA A 10 -5.00 -7.52 15.80
CA ALA A 10 -5.77 -6.29 15.59
C ALA A 10 -5.71 -5.93 14.10
N THR A 11 -6.89 -5.86 13.47
CA THR A 11 -7.02 -5.71 12.02
C THR A 11 -7.56 -4.31 11.68
N TYR A 12 -6.83 -3.60 10.84
CA TYR A 12 -7.08 -2.21 10.47
C TYR A 12 -7.49 -2.12 9.01
N ASN A 13 -8.80 -2.13 8.76
CA ASN A 13 -9.37 -2.11 7.42
C ASN A 13 -9.24 -0.71 6.78
N VAL A 14 -8.64 -0.61 5.59
CA VAL A 14 -8.43 0.66 4.87
C VAL A 14 -9.73 1.43 4.58
N LEU A 15 -10.89 0.74 4.46
CA LEU A 15 -12.19 1.39 4.28
C LEU A 15 -12.57 2.25 5.49
N SER A 16 -12.22 1.81 6.70
CA SER A 16 -12.42 2.59 7.93
C SER A 16 -11.61 3.89 7.97
N TYR A 17 -10.64 4.04 7.07
CA TYR A 17 -9.79 5.22 6.92
C TYR A 17 -10.14 6.06 5.68
N GLY A 18 -11.25 5.74 5.00
CA GLY A 18 -11.79 6.49 3.88
C GLY A 18 -11.38 5.99 2.50
N ALA A 19 -10.80 4.78 2.41
CA ALA A 19 -10.51 4.17 1.11
C ALA A 19 -11.82 3.83 0.37
N LYS A 20 -11.77 3.90 -0.95
CA LYS A 20 -12.86 3.55 -1.87
C LYS A 20 -12.36 2.50 -2.87
N ALA A 21 -13.12 1.41 -2.95
CA ALA A 21 -12.80 0.26 -3.78
C ALA A 21 -13.35 0.39 -5.23
N ASP A 22 -13.23 1.56 -5.83
CA ASP A 22 -13.81 1.91 -7.14
C ASP A 22 -12.80 1.85 -8.30
N GLY A 23 -11.52 1.57 -8.02
CA GLY A 23 -10.45 1.54 -9.01
C GLY A 23 -10.06 2.90 -9.61
N ALA A 24 -10.63 4.00 -9.12
CA ALA A 24 -10.49 5.33 -9.72
C ALA A 24 -10.08 6.41 -8.71
N THR A 25 -10.56 6.34 -7.47
CA THR A 25 -10.20 7.28 -6.41
C THR A 25 -8.76 7.00 -5.95
N ASP A 26 -7.92 8.04 -5.87
CA ASP A 26 -6.61 7.92 -5.22
C ASP A 26 -6.77 7.63 -3.73
N ASN A 27 -6.38 6.43 -3.32
CA ASN A 27 -6.50 5.93 -1.96
C ASN A 27 -5.25 6.16 -1.09
N SER A 28 -4.21 6.82 -1.62
CA SER A 28 -2.91 6.95 -0.95
C SER A 28 -3.03 7.55 0.45
N ALA A 29 -3.86 8.59 0.62
CA ALA A 29 -4.10 9.21 1.92
C ALA A 29 -4.83 8.29 2.91
N ALA A 30 -5.79 7.48 2.45
CA ALA A 30 -6.49 6.53 3.31
C ALA A 30 -5.59 5.39 3.76
N PHE A 31 -4.76 4.87 2.84
CA PHE A 31 -3.75 3.85 3.13
C PHE A 31 -2.70 4.35 4.12
N LEU A 32 -2.23 5.60 3.99
CA LEU A 32 -1.29 6.20 4.94
C LEU A 32 -1.91 6.37 6.35
N LYS A 33 -3.19 6.72 6.44
CA LYS A 33 -3.91 6.80 7.72
C LYS A 33 -4.04 5.43 8.38
N ALA A 34 -4.43 4.41 7.61
CA ALA A 34 -4.51 3.03 8.09
C ALA A 34 -3.14 2.52 8.56
N TRP A 35 -2.10 2.76 7.76
CA TRP A 35 -0.72 2.41 8.10
C TRP A 35 -0.24 3.10 9.38
N SER A 36 -0.52 4.40 9.56
CA SER A 36 -0.16 5.12 10.77
C SER A 36 -0.82 4.50 12.01
N ALA A 37 -2.10 4.10 11.91
CA ALA A 37 -2.81 3.44 12.99
C ALA A 37 -2.20 2.08 13.35
N VAL A 38 -1.87 1.27 12.33
CA VAL A 38 -1.18 -0.03 12.48
C VAL A 38 0.20 0.16 13.12
N CYS A 39 0.99 1.09 12.59
CA CYS A 39 2.37 1.30 12.99
C CYS A 39 2.49 1.82 14.44
N ALA A 40 1.44 2.48 14.94
CA ALA A 40 1.34 2.96 16.31
C ALA A 40 1.00 1.86 17.35
N GLN A 41 0.61 0.66 16.92
CA GLN A 41 0.26 -0.46 17.81
C GLN A 41 1.47 -1.26 18.26
N SER A 42 1.45 -1.69 19.53
CA SER A 42 2.49 -2.48 20.18
C SER A 42 2.13 -3.96 20.34
N ASP A 43 1.03 -4.43 19.74
CA ASP A 43 0.61 -5.82 19.82
C ASP A 43 1.65 -6.77 19.19
N ALA A 44 1.62 -8.04 19.57
CA ALA A 44 2.54 -9.06 19.08
C ALA A 44 2.51 -9.20 17.55
N ALA A 45 1.33 -9.03 16.94
CA ALA A 45 1.14 -8.93 15.50
C ALA A 45 -0.02 -7.96 15.19
N VAL A 46 0.16 -7.13 14.16
CA VAL A 46 -0.82 -6.10 13.75
C VAL A 46 -1.02 -6.19 12.23
N THR A 47 -2.27 -6.12 11.78
CA THR A 47 -2.61 -6.29 10.35
C THR A 47 -3.25 -5.04 9.77
N MET A 48 -2.70 -4.51 8.68
CA MET A 48 -3.43 -3.64 7.76
C MET A 48 -4.21 -4.50 6.77
N TYR A 49 -5.52 -4.30 6.66
CA TYR A 49 -6.38 -5.12 5.82
C TYR A 49 -6.94 -4.33 4.64
N VAL A 50 -6.74 -4.87 3.44
CA VAL A 50 -7.29 -4.37 2.18
C VAL A 50 -8.35 -5.37 1.71
N PRO A 51 -9.65 -5.04 1.80
CA PRO A 51 -10.71 -5.94 1.40
C PRO A 51 -10.79 -6.10 -0.13
N SER A 52 -11.69 -6.95 -0.60
CA SER A 52 -11.97 -7.11 -2.03
C SER A 52 -12.39 -5.78 -2.71
N GLY A 53 -12.06 -5.69 -4.01
CA GLY A 53 -12.27 -4.51 -4.85
C GLY A 53 -10.95 -3.91 -5.33
N SER A 54 -11.01 -2.80 -6.07
CA SER A 54 -9.83 -2.19 -6.68
C SER A 54 -9.50 -0.86 -6.04
N PHE A 55 -8.25 -0.69 -5.62
CA PHE A 55 -7.76 0.50 -4.94
C PHE A 55 -6.62 1.12 -5.75
N LEU A 56 -6.89 2.27 -6.37
CA LEU A 56 -5.86 3.06 -7.04
C LEU A 56 -4.95 3.70 -6.00
N LEU A 57 -3.64 3.55 -6.16
CA LEU A 57 -2.61 4.19 -5.33
C LEU A 57 -1.60 4.92 -6.21
N HIS A 58 -1.41 6.19 -5.90
CA HIS A 58 -0.25 6.98 -6.35
C HIS A 58 1.02 6.60 -5.57
N PRO A 59 2.21 7.15 -5.90
CA PRO A 59 3.43 6.91 -5.13
C PRO A 59 3.20 7.07 -3.62
N THR A 60 3.29 5.96 -2.88
CA THR A 60 2.97 5.90 -1.46
C THR A 60 4.11 5.29 -0.68
N MET A 61 4.61 6.03 0.32
CA MET A 61 5.67 5.58 1.22
C MET A 61 5.14 5.30 2.62
N PHE A 62 5.08 4.03 2.98
CA PHE A 62 4.77 3.52 4.30
C PHE A 62 6.02 3.54 5.18
N THR A 63 6.04 4.44 6.17
CA THR A 63 7.23 4.70 6.99
C THR A 63 7.09 4.14 8.39
N GLY A 64 8.14 3.46 8.87
CA GLY A 64 8.34 3.08 10.27
C GLY A 64 9.36 4.00 10.98
N PRO A 65 9.88 3.60 12.17
CA PRO A 65 9.68 2.30 12.79
C PRO A 65 8.26 2.12 13.34
N CYS A 66 7.73 0.91 13.17
CA CYS A 66 6.50 0.51 13.83
C CYS A 66 6.80 -0.09 15.20
N LYS A 67 5.89 0.09 16.16
CA LYS A 67 6.10 -0.40 17.53
C LYS A 67 6.03 -1.93 17.57
N SER A 68 5.11 -2.53 16.82
CA SER A 68 5.08 -3.97 16.60
C SER A 68 6.23 -4.42 15.69
N LYS A 69 6.81 -5.58 16.01
CA LYS A 69 7.85 -6.24 15.19
C LYS A 69 7.28 -7.19 14.14
N SER A 70 5.96 -7.37 14.11
CA SER A 70 5.27 -8.22 13.14
C SER A 70 4.09 -7.45 12.57
N THR A 71 4.31 -6.85 11.39
CA THR A 71 3.27 -6.09 10.68
C THR A 71 2.87 -6.84 9.42
N VAL A 72 1.60 -7.17 9.31
CA VAL A 72 1.05 -7.85 8.12
C VAL A 72 0.26 -6.85 7.29
N VAL A 73 0.49 -6.84 5.98
CA VAL A 73 -0.41 -6.22 5.00
C VAL A 73 -1.13 -7.36 4.29
N GLN A 74 -2.38 -7.58 4.69
CA GLN A 74 -3.26 -8.59 4.11
C GLN A 74 -4.08 -7.94 3.01
N ILE A 75 -4.00 -8.49 1.80
CA ILE A 75 -4.73 -7.98 0.64
C ILE A 75 -5.62 -9.07 0.07
N ASP A 76 -6.92 -8.79 0.04
CA ASP A 76 -7.93 -9.61 -0.63
C ASP A 76 -8.46 -8.96 -1.91
N GLY A 77 -8.07 -7.70 -2.17
CA GLY A 77 -8.42 -6.94 -3.37
C GLY A 77 -7.24 -6.75 -4.33
N ASN A 78 -7.37 -5.71 -5.15
CA ASN A 78 -6.38 -5.32 -6.16
C ASN A 78 -5.83 -3.94 -5.80
N LEU A 79 -4.50 -3.82 -5.71
CA LEU A 79 -3.85 -2.52 -5.75
C LEU A 79 -3.51 -2.18 -7.19
N VAL A 80 -3.89 -0.99 -7.62
CA VAL A 80 -3.74 -0.55 -9.00
C VAL A 80 -2.90 0.72 -9.00
N ALA A 81 -1.89 0.77 -9.86
CA ALA A 81 -1.13 1.98 -10.13
C ALA A 81 -1.89 2.89 -11.11
N SER A 82 -1.54 4.17 -11.14
CA SER A 82 -1.98 5.04 -12.23
C SER A 82 -1.29 4.63 -13.53
N SER A 83 -2.01 4.72 -14.65
CA SER A 83 -1.42 4.57 -15.98
C SER A 83 -0.55 5.76 -16.39
N ASP A 84 -0.66 6.89 -15.68
CA ASP A 84 0.24 8.03 -15.86
C ASP A 84 1.59 7.73 -15.21
N TYR A 85 2.50 7.16 -16.01
CA TYR A 85 3.82 6.76 -15.52
C TYR A 85 4.72 7.93 -15.12
N ASN A 86 4.38 9.18 -15.49
CA ASN A 86 5.15 10.37 -15.13
C ASN A 86 5.05 10.66 -13.63
N LEU A 87 3.98 10.21 -12.95
CA LEU A 87 3.82 10.32 -11.49
C LEU A 87 4.97 9.64 -10.73
N TYR A 88 5.60 8.64 -11.32
CA TYR A 88 6.65 7.85 -10.69
C TYR A 88 8.06 8.36 -10.99
N GLU A 89 8.23 9.33 -11.88
CA GLU A 89 9.55 9.84 -12.26
C GLU A 89 10.24 10.53 -11.07
N ALA A 90 9.54 11.46 -10.42
CA ALA A 90 10.08 12.19 -9.27
C ALA A 90 10.17 11.32 -8.01
N ALA A 91 9.19 10.43 -7.80
CA ALA A 91 9.16 9.58 -6.62
C ALA A 91 10.16 8.42 -6.71
N GLY A 92 10.30 7.81 -7.89
CA GLY A 92 11.11 6.62 -8.12
C GLY A 92 10.54 5.35 -7.51
N TYR A 93 9.30 5.33 -7.01
CA TYR A 93 8.63 4.16 -6.43
C TYR A 93 7.10 4.26 -6.58
N TRP A 94 6.42 3.12 -6.57
CA TRP A 94 4.96 3.05 -6.45
C TRP A 94 4.54 2.79 -5.01
N LEU A 95 4.95 1.65 -4.45
CA LEU A 95 4.73 1.29 -3.05
C LEU A 95 6.07 1.10 -2.37
N LYS A 96 6.35 1.90 -1.34
CA LYS A 96 7.63 1.86 -0.63
C LYS A 96 7.42 1.66 0.85
N PHE A 97 8.01 0.62 1.43
CA PHE A 97 8.07 0.42 2.87
C PHE A 97 9.47 0.81 3.36
N LYS A 98 9.55 1.80 4.25
CA LYS A 98 10.82 2.36 4.74
C LYS A 98 10.94 2.17 6.24
N ASN A 99 12.07 1.62 6.68
CA ASN A 99 12.41 1.44 8.10
C ASN A 99 11.35 0.60 8.87
N VAL A 100 10.82 -0.46 8.24
CA VAL A 100 9.84 -1.36 8.85
C VAL A 100 10.53 -2.69 9.16
N GLN A 101 10.35 -3.19 10.39
CA GLN A 101 10.88 -4.49 10.81
C GLN A 101 9.77 -5.54 10.78
N GLY A 102 10.06 -6.73 10.26
CA GLY A 102 9.12 -7.86 10.24
C GLY A 102 7.83 -7.57 9.46
N LEU A 103 7.96 -6.93 8.30
CA LEU A 103 6.86 -6.73 7.37
C LEU A 103 6.56 -8.04 6.63
N THR A 104 5.30 -8.45 6.64
CA THR A 104 4.77 -9.50 5.77
C THR A 104 3.73 -8.87 4.84
N PHE A 105 3.85 -9.11 3.55
CA PHE A 105 2.91 -8.67 2.54
C PHE A 105 2.34 -9.91 1.86
N GLN A 106 1.02 -10.09 1.88
CA GLN A 106 0.41 -11.34 1.42
C GLN A 106 -0.97 -11.15 0.79
N GLY A 107 -1.28 -12.06 -0.14
CA GLY A 107 -2.53 -12.07 -0.90
C GLY A 107 -2.58 -11.05 -2.04
N GLY A 108 -3.77 -10.95 -2.64
CA GLY A 108 -4.16 -9.89 -3.56
C GLY A 108 -3.45 -9.89 -4.90
N GLN A 109 -3.76 -8.86 -5.69
CA GLN A 109 -3.11 -8.55 -6.96
C GLN A 109 -2.50 -7.15 -6.92
N LEU A 110 -1.30 -7.03 -7.50
CA LEU A 110 -0.66 -5.75 -7.78
C LEU A 110 -0.66 -5.51 -9.30
N ASP A 111 -1.48 -4.56 -9.77
CA ASP A 111 -1.48 -4.11 -11.15
C ASP A 111 -0.70 -2.79 -11.25
N ALA A 112 0.58 -2.88 -11.63
CA ALA A 112 1.48 -1.73 -11.71
C ALA A 112 1.32 -0.87 -12.98
N LYS A 113 0.38 -1.19 -13.90
CA LYS A 113 0.12 -0.44 -15.13
C LYS A 113 1.35 -0.06 -15.98
N GLY A 114 2.38 -0.91 -16.02
CA GLY A 114 3.67 -0.61 -16.64
C GLY A 114 3.71 -0.62 -18.19
N SER A 115 2.67 -1.10 -18.87
CA SER A 115 2.69 -1.31 -20.33
C SER A 115 2.97 -0.03 -21.11
N ALA A 116 2.33 1.08 -20.73
CA ALA A 116 2.52 2.37 -21.40
C ALA A 116 3.97 2.88 -21.30
N LEU A 117 4.65 2.65 -20.17
CA LEU A 117 6.06 3.00 -20.02
C LEU A 117 6.96 2.11 -20.90
N TRP A 118 6.65 0.81 -21.01
CA TRP A 118 7.41 -0.10 -21.88
C TRP A 118 7.24 0.23 -23.35
N GLU A 119 6.03 0.60 -23.79
CA GLU A 119 5.78 1.06 -25.15
C GLU A 119 6.58 2.33 -25.47
N CYS A 120 6.60 3.30 -24.55
CA CYS A 120 7.46 4.48 -24.67
C CYS A 120 8.94 4.06 -24.85
N LYS A 121 9.47 3.22 -23.95
CA LYS A 121 10.88 2.78 -23.99
C LYS A 121 11.21 2.03 -25.29
N ALA A 122 10.29 1.23 -25.80
CA ALA A 122 10.46 0.49 -27.06
C ALA A 122 10.59 1.42 -28.28
N GLN A 123 9.93 2.58 -28.25
CA GLN A 123 10.00 3.59 -29.31
C GLN A 123 11.30 4.43 -29.27
N LYS A 124 12.20 4.19 -28.30
CA LYS A 124 13.44 4.95 -28.09
C LYS A 124 13.21 6.46 -27.95
N THR A 125 12.05 6.85 -27.43
CA THR A 125 11.72 8.24 -27.10
C THR A 125 12.30 8.63 -25.73
N ASN A 126 12.22 9.92 -25.37
CA ASN A 126 12.58 10.38 -24.04
C ASN A 126 11.51 9.95 -23.03
N CYS A 127 11.74 8.82 -22.34
CA CYS A 127 10.81 8.23 -21.37
C CYS A 127 11.41 8.29 -19.97
N PRO A 128 10.59 8.48 -18.93
CA PRO A 128 11.10 8.43 -17.57
C PRO A 128 11.58 7.02 -17.20
N ASP A 129 12.46 6.95 -16.20
CA ASP A 129 12.97 5.67 -15.69
C ASP A 129 11.85 4.77 -15.17
N GLY A 130 10.81 5.36 -14.57
CA GLY A 130 9.72 4.66 -13.89
C GLY A 130 10.03 4.33 -12.43
N ALA A 131 9.06 3.68 -11.79
CA ALA A 131 9.18 3.23 -10.41
C ALA A 131 10.21 2.08 -10.28
N ARG A 132 11.00 2.09 -9.20
CA ARG A 132 12.03 1.09 -8.88
C ARG A 132 11.70 0.35 -7.59
#